data_AF-A0A1L8RAJ0-F1
#
_entry.id   AF-A0A1L8RAJ0-F1
#
_cell.length_a   1.000
_cell.length_b   1.000
_cell.length_c   1.000
_cell.angle_alpha   90.00
_cell.angle_beta   90.00
_cell.angle_gamma   90.00
#
_symmetry.space_group_name_H-M   'P 1'
#
loop_
_entity.id
_entity.type
_entity.pdbx_description
1 polymer ?
#
loop_
_entity_poly.entity_id
_entity_poly.type
_entity_poly.pdbx_seq_one_letter_code
_entity_poly.pdbx_strand_id
1 'polypeptide(L)'
;MRKHVFFGILALLAGFIFQLSRFEWLWLLLAVFLVWIVEIINTVFENVVDMFTDFHFHPIGKKIKDMAAGAVLLTSFFAVIIGLILFVPKIWQLLF
;
A
#
# COMPACT_ATOMS: atom_id res chain seq x y z
N MET A 1 -8.72 -2.89 2.20
CA MET A 1 -9.01 -1.43 2.21
C MET A 1 -8.78 -0.77 3.59
N ARG A 2 -9.59 -1.06 4.62
CA ARG A 2 -9.54 -0.31 5.91
C ARG A 2 -8.17 -0.30 6.60
N LYS A 3 -7.46 -1.44 6.58
CA LYS A 3 -6.13 -1.55 7.21
C LYS A 3 -5.07 -0.71 6.47
N HIS A 4 -4.98 -0.79 5.14
CA HIS A 4 -4.01 -0.04 4.34
C HIS A 4 -4.24 1.48 4.41
N VAL A 5 -5.50 1.93 4.46
CA VAL A 5 -5.83 3.35 4.68
C VAL A 5 -5.40 3.81 6.08
N PHE A 6 -5.69 3.02 7.12
CA PHE A 6 -5.29 3.33 8.48
C PHE A 6 -3.77 3.45 8.63
N PHE A 7 -3.00 2.48 8.12
CA PHE A 7 -1.54 2.53 8.15
C PHE A 7 -0.98 3.68 7.31
N GLY A 8 -1.60 4.01 6.17
CA GLY A 8 -1.23 5.17 5.36
C GLY A 8 -1.39 6.48 6.15
N ILE A 9 -2.52 6.68 6.82
CA ILE A 9 -2.76 7.87 7.66
C ILE A 9 -1.73 7.94 8.80
N LEU A 10 -1.46 6.81 9.47
CA LEU A 10 -0.48 6.77 10.55
C LEU A 10 0.93 7.16 10.06
N ALA A 11 1.31 6.69 8.86
CA ALA A 11 2.59 7.03 8.25
C ALA A 11 2.69 8.53 7.90
N LEU A 12 1.59 9.13 7.39
CA LEU A 12 1.54 10.58 7.16
C LEU A 12 1.68 11.37 8.46
N LEU A 13 0.98 10.98 9.52
CA LEU A 13 1.11 11.62 10.84
C LEU A 13 2.54 11.51 11.39
N ALA A 14 3.16 10.34 11.26
CA ALA A 14 4.57 10.17 11.62
C ALA A 14 5.47 11.09 10.79
N GLY A 15 5.19 11.29 9.50
CA GLY A 15 5.93 12.22 8.65
C GLY A 15 5.93 13.66 9.14
N PHE A 16 4.80 14.11 9.73
CA PHE A 16 4.72 15.42 10.38
C PHE A 16 5.52 15.47 11.69
N ILE A 17 5.43 14.43 12.53
CA ILE A 17 6.13 14.36 13.83
C ILE A 17 7.64 14.38 13.64
N PHE A 18 8.16 13.60 12.68
CA PHE A 18 9.59 13.48 12.39
C PHE A 18 10.13 14.58 11.45
N GLN A 19 9.34 15.61 11.17
CA GLN A 19 9.73 16.76 10.34
C GLN A 19 10.44 16.32 9.04
N LEU A 20 9.76 15.49 8.24
CA LEU A 20 10.31 15.02 6.95
C LEU A 20 10.62 16.21 6.02
N SER A 21 11.75 16.11 5.32
CA SER A 21 12.14 17.02 4.27
C SER A 21 11.22 16.87 3.05
N ARG A 22 11.27 17.84 2.13
CA ARG A 22 10.45 17.84 0.92
C ARG A 22 10.62 16.55 0.09
N PHE A 23 11.84 16.04 -0.04
CA PHE A 23 12.10 14.80 -0.78
C PHE A 23 11.59 13.56 -0.05
N GLU A 24 11.74 13.51 1.27
CA GLU A 24 11.23 12.42 2.10
C GLU A 24 9.69 12.34 2.03
N TRP A 25 9.01 13.50 2.01
CA TRP A 25 7.57 13.58 1.81
C TRP A 25 7.13 13.04 0.45
N LEU A 26 7.86 13.34 -0.63
CA LEU A 26 7.53 12.81 -1.96
C LEU A 26 7.57 11.27 -1.98
N TRP A 27 8.59 10.68 -1.36
CA TRP A 27 8.69 9.21 -1.26
C TRP A 27 7.60 8.61 -0.37
N LEU A 28 7.31 9.24 0.77
CA LEU A 28 6.25 8.79 1.67
C LEU A 28 4.87 8.83 0.99
N LEU A 29 4.56 9.94 0.33
CA LEU A 29 3.31 10.10 -0.41
C LEU A 29 3.23 9.09 -1.55
N LEU A 30 4.30 8.92 -2.34
CA LEU A 30 4.34 7.93 -3.40
C LEU A 30 4.04 6.52 -2.87
N ALA A 31 4.69 6.12 -1.78
CA ALA A 31 4.47 4.82 -1.16
C ALA A 31 3.01 4.61 -0.73
N VAL A 32 2.42 5.59 -0.03
CA VAL A 32 1.04 5.51 0.47
C VAL A 32 0.03 5.48 -0.68
N PHE A 33 0.14 6.41 -1.62
CA PHE A 33 -0.78 6.50 -2.75
C PHE A 33 -0.67 5.30 -3.68
N LEU A 34 0.52 4.75 -3.88
CA LEU A 34 0.71 3.56 -4.71
C LEU A 34 -0.02 2.35 -4.12
N VAL A 35 0.06 2.12 -2.81
CA VAL A 35 -0.70 1.05 -2.14
C VAL A 35 -2.19 1.25 -2.32
N TRP A 36 -2.70 2.49 -2.16
CA TRP A 36 -4.13 2.77 -2.34
C TRP A 36 -4.59 2.55 -3.78
N ILE A 37 -3.81 2.97 -4.77
CA ILE A 37 -4.12 2.76 -6.18
C ILE A 37 -4.20 1.27 -6.49
N VAL A 38 -3.21 0.48 -6.05
CA VAL A 38 -3.19 -0.96 -6.33
C VAL A 38 -4.30 -1.70 -5.58
N GLU A 39 -4.66 -1.26 -4.38
CA GLU A 39 -5.84 -1.78 -3.66
C GLU A 39 -7.15 -1.53 -4.43
N ILE A 40 -7.33 -0.31 -4.98
CA ILE A 40 -8.49 0.01 -5.81
C ILE A 40 -8.51 -0.87 -7.06
N ILE A 41 -7.36 -1.03 -7.72
CA ILE A 41 -7.23 -1.91 -8.89
C ILE A 41 -7.57 -3.36 -8.52
N ASN A 42 -7.17 -3.85 -7.35
CA ASN A 42 -7.54 -5.18 -6.86
C ASN A 42 -9.07 -5.32 -6.73
N THR A 43 -9.75 -4.34 -6.13
CA THR A 43 -11.22 -4.35 -6.04
C THR A 43 -11.89 -4.26 -7.42
N VAL A 44 -11.32 -3.51 -8.36
CA VAL A 44 -11.80 -3.47 -9.75
C VAL A 44 -11.70 -4.85 -10.41
N PHE A 45 -10.55 -5.52 -10.28
CA PHE A 45 -10.39 -6.88 -10.82
C PHE A 45 -11.30 -7.90 -10.14
N GLU A 46 -11.50 -7.82 -8.83
CA GLU A 46 -12.44 -8.66 -8.11
C GLU A 46 -13.86 -8.53 -8.70
N ASN A 47 -14.35 -7.29 -8.84
CA ASN A 47 -15.67 -7.01 -9.39
C ASN A 47 -15.81 -7.42 -10.87
N VAL A 48 -14.77 -7.18 -11.68
CA VAL A 48 -14.77 -7.59 -13.10
C VAL A 48 -14.82 -9.11 -13.21
N VAL A 49 -14.02 -9.83 -12.42
CA VAL A 49 -14.06 -11.29 -12.41
C VAL A 49 -15.43 -11.79 -11.97
N ASP A 50 -15.99 -11.26 -10.88
CA ASP A 50 -17.29 -11.69 -10.36
C ASP A 50 -18.44 -11.42 -11.34
N MET A 51 -18.35 -10.33 -12.11
CA MET A 51 -19.29 -10.02 -13.19
C MET A 51 -19.22 -11.03 -14.34
N PHE A 52 -18.02 -11.46 -14.75
CA PHE A 52 -17.87 -12.43 -15.86
C PHE A 52 -18.15 -13.87 -15.46
N THR A 53 -18.03 -14.21 -14.18
CA THR A 53 -18.26 -15.58 -13.71
C THR A 53 -19.66 -15.77 -13.12
N ASP A 54 -20.54 -14.77 -13.16
CA ASP A 54 -21.87 -14.78 -12.50
C ASP A 54 -21.79 -15.25 -11.03
N PHE A 55 -20.76 -14.81 -10.30
CA PHE A 55 -20.45 -15.26 -8.93
C PHE A 55 -20.18 -16.77 -8.77
N HIS A 56 -20.01 -17.52 -9.86
CA HIS A 56 -19.58 -18.92 -9.84
C HIS A 56 -18.05 -19.02 -9.85
N PHE A 57 -17.53 -20.13 -9.33
CA PHE A 57 -16.09 -20.36 -9.30
C PHE A 57 -15.55 -20.66 -10.71
N HIS A 58 -14.61 -19.85 -11.19
CA HIS A 58 -13.89 -20.10 -12.44
C HIS A 58 -12.37 -20.11 -12.18
N PRO A 59 -11.62 -21.14 -12.65
CA PRO A 59 -10.18 -21.25 -12.39
C PRO A 59 -9.37 -20.03 -12.85
N ILE A 60 -9.74 -19.44 -13.98
CA ILE A 60 -9.11 -18.21 -14.51
C ILE A 60 -9.42 -17.01 -13.61
N GLY A 61 -10.65 -16.90 -13.13
CA GLY A 61 -11.06 -15.83 -12.22
C GLY A 61 -10.27 -15.86 -10.91
N LYS A 62 -10.05 -17.06 -10.36
CA LYS A 62 -9.16 -17.23 -9.19
C LYS A 62 -7.75 -16.73 -9.49
N LYS A 63 -7.17 -17.10 -10.62
CA LYS A 63 -5.81 -16.67 -11.00
C LYS A 63 -5.69 -15.14 -11.12
N ILE A 64 -6.68 -14.47 -11.69
CA ILE A 64 -6.72 -13.00 -11.79
C ILE A 64 -6.76 -12.37 -10.39
N LYS A 65 -7.64 -12.86 -9.51
CA LYS A 65 -7.75 -12.39 -8.12
C LYS A 65 -6.44 -12.61 -7.33
N ASP A 66 -5.83 -13.78 -7.47
CA ASP A 66 -4.55 -14.10 -6.82
C ASP A 66 -3.41 -13.18 -7.30
N MET A 67 -3.36 -12.86 -8.61
CA MET A 67 -2.38 -11.92 -9.16
C MET A 67 -2.59 -10.49 -8.67
N ALA A 68 -3.84 -10.04 -8.58
CA ALA A 68 -4.18 -8.71 -8.08
C ALA A 68 -3.83 -8.56 -6.59
N ALA A 69 -4.12 -9.57 -5.77
CA ALA A 69 -3.68 -9.62 -4.37
C ALA A 69 -2.14 -9.64 -4.24
N GLY A 70 -1.45 -10.33 -5.17
CA GLY A 70 0.01 -10.31 -5.26
C GLY A 70 0.59 -8.91 -5.51
N ALA A 71 -0.07 -8.10 -6.35
CA ALA A 71 0.33 -6.71 -6.59
C ALA A 71 0.17 -5.84 -5.33
N VAL A 72 -0.91 -6.03 -4.57
CA VAL A 72 -1.13 -5.34 -3.28
C VAL A 72 -0.03 -5.71 -2.28
N LEU A 73 0.37 -6.98 -2.22
CA LEU A 73 1.45 -7.43 -1.35
C LEU A 73 2.79 -6.76 -1.71
N LEU A 74 3.12 -6.74 -3.01
CA LEU A 74 4.37 -6.14 -3.49
C LEU A 74 4.44 -4.63 -3.17
N THR A 75 3.35 -3.91 -3.40
CA THR A 75 3.29 -2.47 -3.10
C THR A 75 3.30 -2.20 -1.59
N SER A 76 2.66 -3.04 -0.79
CA SER A 76 2.72 -2.94 0.67
C SER A 76 4.13 -3.16 1.19
N PHE A 77 4.87 -4.12 0.62
CA PHE A 77 6.27 -4.36 0.96
C PHE A 77 7.17 -3.17 0.59
N PHE A 78 6.96 -2.59 -0.59
CA PHE A 78 7.65 -1.35 -1.00
C PHE A 78 7.39 -0.21 0.00
N ALA A 79 6.14 -0.02 0.44
CA ALA A 79 5.81 1.01 1.42
C ALA A 79 6.50 0.80 2.77
N VAL A 80 6.66 -0.44 3.22
CA VAL A 80 7.43 -0.78 4.43
C VAL A 80 8.91 -0.40 4.26
N ILE A 81 9.53 -0.72 3.13
CA ILE A 81 10.93 -0.36 2.86
C ILE A 81 11.13 1.15 2.90
N ILE A 82 10.26 1.92 2.22
CA ILE A 82 10.31 3.38 2.25
C ILE A 82 10.14 3.89 3.68
N GLY A 83 9.17 3.36 4.43
CA GLY A 83 8.96 3.73 5.83
C GLY A 83 10.20 3.49 6.68
N LEU A 84 10.88 2.35 6.53
CA LEU A 84 12.11 2.06 7.26
C LEU A 84 13.23 3.05 6.90
N ILE A 85 13.43 3.33 5.60
CA ILE A 85 14.46 4.26 5.15
C ILE A 85 14.23 5.67 5.71
N LEU A 86 12.98 6.12 5.77
CA LEU A 86 12.63 7.46 6.24
C LEU A 86 12.64 7.59 7.77
N PHE A 87 12.07 6.62 8.48
CA PHE A 87 11.83 6.75 9.92
C PHE A 87 12.94 6.16 10.78
N VAL A 88 13.65 5.10 10.37
CA VAL A 88 14.70 4.47 11.19
C VAL A 88 15.84 5.44 11.55
N PRO A 89 16.41 6.21 10.61
CA PRO A 89 17.48 7.16 10.94
C PRO A 89 17.02 8.24 11.91
N LYS A 90 15.78 8.73 11.75
CA LYS A 90 15.22 9.79 12.59
C LYS A 90 14.87 9.32 13.99
N ILE A 91 14.37 8.09 14.12
CA ILE A 91 14.14 7.44 15.42
C ILE A 91 15.48 7.23 16.14
N TRP A 92 16.51 6.79 15.41
CA TRP A 92 17.85 6.58 15.98
C TRP A 92 18.43 7.88 16.54
N GLN A 93 18.39 8.97 15.78
CA GLN A 93 18.85 10.30 16.21
C GLN A 93 18.05 10.89 17.38
N LEU A 94 16.81 10.45 17.59
CA LEU A 94 15.97 10.94 18.67
C LEU A 94 16.19 10.16 19.99
N LEU A 95 16.69 8.92 19.90
CA LEU A 95 16.91 8.02 21.04
C LEU A 95 18.37 7.98 21.51
N PHE A 96 19.34 8.21 20.63
CA PHE A 96 20.78 8.15 20.89
C PHE A 96 21.47 9.44 20.42
#